data_AF-A0A1F8MF69-F1
#
_entry.id   AF-A0A1F8MF69-F1
#
_cell.length_a   1.000
_cell.length_b   1.000
_cell.length_c   1.000
_cell.angle_alpha   90.00
_cell.angle_beta   90.00
_cell.angle_gamma   90.00
#
_symmetry.space_group_name_H-M   'P 1'
#
loop_
_entity.id
_entity.type
_entity.pdbx_description
1 polymer ?
#
loop_
_entity_poly.entity_id
_entity_poly.type
_entity_poly.pdbx_seq_one_letter_code
_entity_poly.pdbx_strand_id
1 'polypeptide(L)'
;MKKILPITNAIIAVFSGVLVLLGYFFHGVFGGVQSILIGWAIILAAFALLLGILNLAIVHIRKVRLEGKKNIYSLVLLISLFLTMIIATISGPSGSWTLWIFNTFQVPIEISLLAVLAIVLLVAGARLLSRRPKWYTVLFLVTVLLVLLGSVPLFLIGEVTPLTALRSWLSQVPAVAGARGLLLGVALGTIATGLRILMGVDRPYGG
;
A
#
# COMPACT_ATOMS: atom_id res chain seq x y z
N MET A 1 24.88 28.74 11.18
CA MET A 1 25.12 27.27 11.11
C MET A 1 23.85 26.45 10.80
N LYS A 2 22.65 26.75 11.37
CA LYS A 2 21.39 26.01 11.09
C LYS A 2 20.93 25.98 9.61
N LYS A 3 21.31 26.96 8.78
CA LYS A 3 20.89 27.03 7.35
C LYS A 3 21.81 26.30 6.36
N ILE A 4 23.03 25.93 6.75
CA ILE A 4 24.03 25.36 5.82
C ILE A 4 23.81 23.84 5.66
N LEU A 5 23.52 23.15 6.76
CA LEU A 5 23.23 21.71 6.80
C LEU A 5 22.11 21.26 5.83
N PRO A 6 20.94 21.92 5.73
CA PRO A 6 19.88 21.49 4.82
C PRO A 6 20.23 21.70 3.34
N ILE A 7 21.10 22.65 3.00
CA ILE A 7 21.51 22.90 1.62
C ILE A 7 22.50 21.82 1.16
N THR A 8 23.48 21.49 1.99
CA THR A 8 24.46 20.44 1.67
C THR A 8 23.77 19.08 1.47
N ASN A 9 22.82 18.72 2.33
CA ASN A 9 22.08 17.46 2.21
C ASN A 9 21.24 17.41 0.93
N ALA A 10 20.59 18.52 0.57
CA ALA A 10 19.84 18.62 -0.69
C ALA A 10 20.76 18.47 -1.91
N ILE A 11 21.94 19.08 -1.91
CA ILE A 11 22.93 18.93 -3.00
C ILE A 11 23.36 17.48 -3.15
N ILE A 12 23.63 16.78 -2.05
CA ILE A 12 24.01 15.36 -2.07
C ILE A 12 22.86 14.50 -2.63
N ALA A 13 21.63 14.75 -2.20
CA ALA A 13 20.44 14.03 -2.68
C ALA A 13 20.20 14.25 -4.18
N VAL A 14 20.29 15.50 -4.64
CA VAL A 14 20.16 15.85 -6.07
C VAL A 14 21.27 15.19 -6.89
N PHE A 15 22.52 15.32 -6.45
CA PHE A 15 23.67 14.80 -7.19
C PHE A 15 23.64 13.26 -7.28
N SER A 16 23.39 12.58 -6.17
CA SER A 16 23.26 11.11 -6.15
C SER A 16 22.10 10.63 -7.04
N GLY A 17 20.96 11.31 -6.98
CA GLY A 17 19.81 10.98 -7.83
C GLY A 17 20.06 11.22 -9.33
N VAL A 18 20.73 12.32 -9.69
CA VAL A 18 21.13 12.59 -11.08
C VAL A 18 22.14 11.54 -11.57
N LEU A 19 23.12 11.14 -10.75
CA LEU A 19 24.06 10.07 -11.11
C LEU A 19 23.36 8.74 -11.36
N VAL A 20 22.37 8.38 -10.53
CA VAL A 20 21.55 7.17 -10.75
C VAL A 20 20.79 7.26 -12.06
N LEU A 21 20.18 8.41 -12.38
CA LEU A 21 19.48 8.63 -13.65
C LEU A 21 20.43 8.53 -14.85
N LEU A 22 21.61 9.15 -14.78
CA LEU A 22 22.63 9.05 -15.83
C LEU A 22 23.09 7.59 -16.04
N GLY A 23 23.15 6.79 -14.98
CA GLY A 23 23.39 5.35 -15.07
C GLY A 23 22.37 4.60 -15.93
N TYR A 24 21.09 4.95 -15.83
CA TYR A 24 20.04 4.34 -16.65
C TYR A 24 20.17 4.73 -18.14
N PHE A 25 20.51 5.99 -18.45
CA PHE A 25 20.63 6.47 -19.83
C PHE A 25 21.96 6.10 -20.51
N PHE A 26 23.06 6.10 -19.75
CA PHE A 26 24.43 5.92 -20.24
C PHE A 26 25.10 4.75 -19.50
N HIS A 27 24.49 3.57 -19.62
CA HIS A 27 24.89 2.37 -18.86
C HIS A 27 26.38 2.02 -19.00
N GLY A 28 26.98 2.19 -20.18
CA GLY A 28 28.39 1.89 -20.42
C GLY A 28 29.39 2.75 -19.65
N VAL A 29 28.99 3.95 -19.20
CA VAL A 29 29.88 4.88 -18.47
C VAL A 29 29.52 4.95 -16.99
N PHE A 30 28.22 5.04 -16.67
CA PHE A 30 27.76 5.28 -15.30
C PHE A 30 27.07 4.07 -14.64
N GLY A 31 26.92 2.95 -15.35
CA GLY A 31 26.24 1.76 -14.83
C GLY A 31 26.85 1.21 -13.54
N GLY A 32 28.19 1.18 -13.44
CA GLY A 32 28.87 0.73 -12.22
C GLY A 32 28.59 1.64 -11.01
N VAL A 33 28.62 2.96 -11.20
CA VAL A 33 28.30 3.95 -10.15
C VAL A 33 26.84 3.82 -9.72
N GLN A 34 25.93 3.67 -10.68
CA GLN A 34 24.51 3.46 -10.42
C GLN A 34 24.27 2.21 -9.57
N SER A 35 24.87 1.07 -9.92
CA SER A 35 24.73 -0.18 -9.16
C SER A 35 25.24 -0.03 -7.72
N ILE A 36 26.34 0.69 -7.51
CA ILE A 36 26.87 0.98 -6.17
C ILE A 36 25.89 1.85 -5.37
N LEU A 37 25.40 2.94 -5.96
CA LEU A 37 24.47 3.86 -5.30
C LEU A 37 23.13 3.19 -4.96
N ILE A 38 22.59 2.37 -5.87
CA ILE A 38 21.38 1.58 -5.61
C ILE A 38 21.66 0.53 -4.51
N GLY A 39 22.82 -0.11 -4.53
CA GLY A 39 23.23 -1.06 -3.48
C GLY A 39 23.25 -0.40 -2.10
N TRP A 40 23.85 0.79 -1.98
CA TRP A 40 23.83 1.57 -0.73
C TRP A 40 22.40 1.96 -0.33
N ALA A 41 21.57 2.37 -1.27
CA ALA A 41 20.17 2.69 -1.00
C ALA A 41 19.38 1.48 -0.46
N ILE A 42 19.61 0.28 -1.02
CA ILE A 42 18.98 -0.96 -0.54
C ILE A 42 19.43 -1.29 0.88
N ILE A 43 20.73 -1.17 1.18
CA ILE A 43 21.26 -1.39 2.53
C ILE A 43 20.64 -0.39 3.51
N LEU A 44 20.62 0.90 3.17
CA LEU A 44 20.00 1.94 4.00
C LEU A 44 18.50 1.70 4.21
N ALA A 45 17.78 1.25 3.18
CA ALA A 45 16.36 0.90 3.28
C ALA A 45 16.13 -0.30 4.24
N ALA A 46 16.99 -1.32 4.18
CA ALA A 46 16.93 -2.45 5.10
C ALA A 46 17.16 -2.00 6.56
N PHE A 47 18.16 -1.16 6.82
CA PHE A 47 18.39 -0.58 8.15
C PHE A 47 17.25 0.34 8.59
N ALA A 48 16.67 1.13 7.69
CA ALA A 48 15.52 1.98 7.99
C ALA A 48 14.30 1.14 8.40
N LEU A 49 14.07 0.00 7.74
CA LEU A 49 13.03 -0.96 8.12
C LEU A 49 13.28 -1.51 9.53
N LEU A 50 14.51 -1.95 9.83
CA LEU A 50 14.89 -2.41 11.17
C LEU A 50 14.68 -1.32 12.23
N LEU A 51 15.11 -0.09 11.95
CA LEU A 51 14.87 1.06 12.82
C LEU A 51 13.37 1.32 13.02
N GLY A 52 12.55 1.14 11.98
CA GLY A 52 11.09 1.23 12.06
C GLY A 52 10.50 0.19 13.03
N ILE A 53 10.93 -1.08 12.91
CA ILE A 53 10.52 -2.16 13.82
C ILE A 53 10.97 -1.87 15.25
N LEU A 54 12.22 -1.47 15.44
CA LEU A 54 12.77 -1.14 16.75
C LEU A 54 12.05 0.06 17.37
N ASN A 55 11.78 1.11 16.60
CA ASN A 55 11.03 2.27 17.07
C ASN A 55 9.62 1.86 17.51
N LEU A 56 8.93 1.04 16.71
CA LEU A 56 7.63 0.50 17.08
C LEU A 56 7.70 -0.26 18.42
N ALA A 57 8.70 -1.14 18.58
CA ALA A 57 8.90 -1.89 19.80
C ALA A 57 9.20 -0.98 21.00
N ILE A 58 10.13 -0.02 20.88
CA ILE A 58 10.50 0.92 21.94
C ILE A 58 9.30 1.74 22.41
N VAL A 59 8.52 2.28 21.46
CA VAL A 59 7.31 3.08 21.77
C VAL A 59 6.32 2.24 22.58
N HIS A 60 6.08 1.00 22.16
CA HIS A 60 5.11 0.12 22.80
C HIS A 60 5.62 -0.46 24.13
N ILE A 61 6.92 -0.76 24.26
CA ILE A 61 7.55 -1.17 25.52
C ILE A 61 7.45 -0.04 26.55
N ARG A 62 7.78 1.20 26.15
CA ARG A 62 7.65 2.38 27.02
C ARG A 62 6.20 2.57 27.45
N LYS A 63 5.25 2.39 26.52
CA LYS A 63 3.82 2.54 26.82
C LYS A 63 3.33 1.48 27.82
N VAL A 64 3.74 0.22 27.68
CA VAL A 64 3.42 -0.84 28.65
C VAL A 64 4.08 -0.58 30.00
N ARG A 65 5.32 -0.07 30.04
CA ARG A 65 6.03 0.21 31.29
C ARG A 65 5.43 1.39 32.06
N LEU A 66 4.95 2.43 31.37
CA LEU A 66 4.38 3.63 32.00
C LEU A 66 2.89 3.48 32.34
N GLU A 67 2.10 2.84 31.47
CA GLU A 67 0.64 2.74 31.62
C GLU A 67 0.18 1.37 32.15
N GLY A 68 1.11 0.42 32.32
CA GLY A 68 0.88 -0.90 32.92
C GLY A 68 -0.21 -1.72 32.22
N LYS A 69 -1.04 -2.39 33.04
CA LYS A 69 -2.14 -3.29 32.62
C LYS A 69 -3.23 -2.63 31.76
N LYS A 70 -3.28 -1.29 31.69
CA LYS A 70 -4.31 -0.59 30.90
C LYS A 70 -4.09 -0.72 29.39
N ASN A 71 -2.91 -1.14 28.95
CA ASN A 71 -2.54 -1.13 27.53
C ASN A 71 -2.30 -2.54 26.97
N ILE A 72 -3.33 -3.37 27.09
CA ILE A 72 -3.34 -4.77 26.61
C ILE A 72 -2.98 -4.84 25.11
N TYR A 73 -3.47 -3.90 24.30
CA TYR A 73 -3.19 -3.86 22.86
C TYR A 73 -1.70 -3.72 22.53
N SER A 74 -0.97 -2.90 23.31
CA SER A 74 0.47 -2.75 23.15
C SER A 74 1.24 -4.01 23.54
N LEU A 75 0.74 -4.76 24.53
CA LEU A 75 1.31 -6.04 24.92
C LEU A 75 1.06 -7.11 23.85
N VAL A 76 -0.15 -7.17 23.30
CA VAL A 76 -0.49 -8.06 22.17
C VAL A 76 0.35 -7.73 20.94
N LEU A 77 0.57 -6.45 20.62
CA LEU A 77 1.43 -6.03 19.52
C LEU A 77 2.86 -6.52 19.72
N LEU A 78 3.44 -6.31 20.91
CA LEU A 78 4.82 -6.75 21.17
C LEU A 78 4.94 -8.27 21.06
N ILE A 79 4.03 -9.02 21.67
CA ILE A 79 4.04 -10.49 21.61
C ILE A 79 3.93 -10.97 20.17
N SER A 80 2.97 -10.44 19.40
CA SER A 80 2.79 -10.82 17.99
C SER A 80 3.99 -10.43 17.12
N LEU A 81 4.60 -9.27 17.35
CA LEU A 81 5.81 -8.83 16.65
C LEU A 81 6.97 -9.83 16.83
N PHE A 82 7.28 -10.21 18.08
CA PHE A 82 8.36 -11.15 18.34
C PHE A 82 8.02 -12.56 17.87
N LEU A 83 6.79 -13.02 18.09
CA LEU A 83 6.36 -14.36 17.67
C LEU A 83 6.42 -14.52 16.16
N THR A 84 5.93 -13.54 15.40
CA THR A 84 5.97 -13.57 13.93
C THR A 84 7.40 -13.52 13.40
N MET A 85 8.27 -12.70 13.99
CA MET A 85 9.67 -12.61 13.60
C MET A 85 10.43 -13.93 13.86
N ILE A 86 10.21 -14.55 15.02
CA ILE A 86 10.83 -15.84 15.38
C ILE A 86 10.33 -16.94 14.43
N ILE A 87 9.01 -17.04 14.23
CA ILE A 87 8.42 -18.09 13.39
C ILE A 87 8.84 -17.96 11.93
N ALA A 88 8.82 -16.74 11.38
CA ALA A 88 9.23 -16.49 10.00
C ALA A 88 10.71 -16.79 9.77
N THR A 89 11.57 -16.52 10.76
CA THR A 89 13.01 -16.82 10.68
C THR A 89 13.28 -18.33 10.72
N ILE A 90 12.57 -19.08 11.55
CA ILE A 90 12.75 -20.54 11.71
C ILE A 90 12.10 -21.32 10.56
N SER A 91 10.87 -20.98 10.20
CA SER A 91 10.09 -21.72 9.20
C SER A 91 10.34 -21.23 7.77
N GLY A 92 10.96 -20.06 7.61
CA GLY A 92 11.09 -19.37 6.34
C GLY A 92 9.80 -18.68 5.88
N PRO A 93 9.86 -17.84 4.83
CA PRO A 93 8.72 -17.04 4.36
C PRO A 93 7.53 -17.87 3.87
N SER A 94 7.80 -19.05 3.30
CA SER A 94 6.79 -19.98 2.78
C SER A 94 6.61 -21.23 3.66
N GLY A 95 7.11 -21.22 4.88
CA GLY A 95 6.95 -22.33 5.81
C GLY A 95 5.52 -22.47 6.30
N SER A 96 5.12 -23.69 6.66
CA SER A 96 3.74 -24.01 7.08
C SER A 96 3.25 -23.15 8.24
N TRP A 97 4.12 -22.87 9.24
CA TRP A 97 3.77 -22.01 10.38
C TRP A 97 3.63 -20.54 10.00
N THR A 98 4.49 -20.03 9.11
CA THR A 98 4.40 -18.67 8.59
C THR A 98 3.11 -18.48 7.79
N LEU A 99 2.78 -19.43 6.91
CA LEU A 99 1.55 -19.44 6.13
C LEU A 99 0.31 -19.62 7.02
N TRP A 100 0.40 -20.40 8.09
CA TRP A 100 -0.69 -20.53 9.05
C TRP A 100 -1.01 -19.20 9.72
N ILE A 101 0.00 -18.44 10.19
CA ILE A 101 -0.21 -17.09 10.73
C ILE A 101 -0.83 -16.18 9.69
N PHE A 102 -0.31 -16.19 8.46
CA PHE A 102 -0.82 -15.38 7.36
C PHE A 102 -2.30 -15.67 7.07
N ASN A 103 -2.65 -16.94 6.86
CA ASN A 103 -4.03 -17.33 6.53
C ASN A 103 -5.00 -17.22 7.71
N THR A 104 -4.51 -17.30 8.96
CA THR A 104 -5.35 -17.26 10.16
C THR A 104 -5.57 -15.83 10.67
N PHE A 105 -4.57 -14.95 10.55
CA PHE A 105 -4.64 -13.59 11.09
C PHE A 105 -4.65 -12.52 10.00
N GLN A 106 -3.66 -12.52 9.10
CA GLN A 106 -3.54 -11.47 8.08
C GLN A 106 -4.73 -11.47 7.11
N VAL A 107 -5.05 -12.63 6.52
CA VAL A 107 -6.13 -12.75 5.53
C VAL A 107 -7.50 -12.37 6.11
N PRO A 108 -7.92 -12.85 7.31
CA PRO A 108 -9.20 -12.43 7.89
C PRO A 108 -9.28 -10.95 8.27
N ILE A 109 -8.15 -10.33 8.68
CA ILE A 109 -8.10 -8.88 8.93
C ILE A 109 -8.33 -8.11 7.63
N GLU A 110 -7.70 -8.52 6.53
CA GLU A 110 -7.92 -7.93 5.20
C GLU A 110 -9.37 -8.08 4.76
N ILE A 111 -9.95 -9.27 4.90
CA ILE A 111 -11.38 -9.53 4.58
C ILE A 111 -12.29 -8.65 5.43
N SER A 112 -11.98 -8.46 6.72
CA SER A 112 -12.79 -7.61 7.61
C SER A 112 -12.76 -6.14 7.17
N LEU A 113 -11.60 -5.62 6.75
CA LEU A 113 -11.49 -4.28 6.20
C LEU A 113 -12.26 -4.14 4.88
N LEU A 114 -12.19 -5.15 4.01
CA LEU A 114 -12.97 -5.19 2.77
C LEU A 114 -14.48 -5.29 3.05
N ALA A 115 -14.89 -6.01 4.08
CA ALA A 115 -16.29 -6.10 4.50
C ALA A 115 -16.81 -4.74 5.01
N VAL A 116 -16.02 -4.04 5.83
CA VAL A 116 -16.36 -2.67 6.26
C VAL A 116 -16.48 -1.74 5.06
N LEU A 117 -15.53 -1.80 4.11
CA LEU A 117 -15.61 -1.03 2.86
C LEU A 117 -16.89 -1.35 2.08
N ALA A 118 -17.25 -2.63 1.93
CA ALA A 118 -18.47 -3.04 1.25
C ALA A 118 -19.74 -2.48 1.92
N ILE A 119 -19.83 -2.53 3.24
CA ILE A 119 -20.96 -1.95 4.00
C ILE A 119 -21.01 -0.43 3.82
N VAL A 120 -19.86 0.25 3.92
CA VAL A 120 -19.79 1.71 3.71
C VAL A 120 -20.22 2.08 2.30
N LEU A 121 -19.79 1.34 1.27
CA LEU A 121 -20.19 1.55 -0.12
C LEU A 121 -21.68 1.29 -0.33
N LEU A 122 -22.25 0.27 0.31
CA LEU A 122 -23.68 -0.02 0.26
C LEU A 122 -24.49 1.13 0.87
N VAL A 123 -24.11 1.60 2.06
CA VAL A 123 -24.79 2.73 2.73
C VAL A 123 -24.62 4.01 1.92
N ALA A 124 -23.43 4.27 1.38
CA ALA A 124 -23.18 5.42 0.51
C ALA A 124 -24.03 5.36 -0.76
N GLY A 125 -24.16 4.18 -1.37
CA GLY A 125 -25.03 3.93 -2.53
C GLY A 125 -26.51 4.17 -2.21
N ALA A 126 -26.99 3.66 -1.08
CA ALA A 126 -28.37 3.90 -0.62
C ALA A 126 -28.64 5.40 -0.40
N ARG A 127 -27.71 6.11 0.27
CA ARG A 127 -27.81 7.57 0.45
C ARG A 127 -27.76 8.33 -0.89
N LEU A 128 -27.01 7.82 -1.87
CA LEU A 128 -26.92 8.41 -3.20
C LEU A 128 -28.25 8.30 -3.96
N LEU A 129 -29.01 7.21 -3.75
CA LEU A 129 -30.34 6.99 -4.32
C LEU A 129 -31.43 7.89 -3.71
N SER A 130 -31.29 8.25 -2.44
CA SER A 130 -32.24 9.14 -1.76
C SER A 130 -32.12 10.61 -2.19
N ARG A 131 -31.11 10.97 -3.00
CA ARG A 131 -30.92 12.34 -3.53
C ARG A 131 -31.47 12.45 -4.95
N ARG A 132 -31.72 13.69 -5.40
CA ARG A 132 -32.15 13.97 -6.79
C ARG A 132 -31.20 13.27 -7.78
N PRO A 133 -31.70 12.41 -8.70
CA PRO A 133 -30.84 11.63 -9.58
C PRO A 133 -30.12 12.57 -10.55
N LYS A 134 -28.79 12.58 -10.48
CA LYS A 134 -27.93 13.16 -11.51
C LYS A 134 -27.44 12.05 -12.44
N TRP A 135 -26.92 12.42 -13.61
CA TRP A 135 -26.50 11.45 -14.63
C TRP A 135 -25.52 10.40 -14.08
N TYR A 136 -24.56 10.81 -13.23
CA TYR A 136 -23.58 9.90 -12.63
C TYR A 136 -24.19 8.93 -11.61
N THR A 137 -25.24 9.35 -10.89
CA THR A 137 -25.97 8.47 -9.96
C THR A 137 -26.70 7.37 -10.74
N VAL A 138 -27.30 7.73 -11.87
CA VAL A 138 -27.97 6.77 -12.76
C VAL A 138 -26.96 5.79 -13.33
N LEU A 139 -25.83 6.26 -13.85
CA LEU A 139 -24.76 5.40 -14.38
C LEU A 139 -24.25 4.42 -13.31
N PHE A 140 -23.97 4.92 -12.10
CA PHE A 140 -23.54 4.09 -10.98
C PHE A 140 -24.57 3.03 -10.62
N LEU A 141 -25.85 3.42 -10.48
CA LEU A 141 -26.92 2.51 -10.12
C LEU A 141 -27.13 1.41 -11.16
N VAL A 142 -27.15 1.77 -12.44
CA VAL A 142 -27.27 0.82 -13.55
C VAL A 142 -26.10 -0.17 -13.51
N THR A 143 -24.88 0.32 -13.33
CA THR A 143 -23.68 -0.53 -13.24
C THR A 143 -23.78 -1.51 -12.06
N VAL A 144 -24.17 -1.03 -10.87
CA VAL A 144 -24.33 -1.88 -9.68
C VAL A 144 -25.42 -2.92 -9.91
N LEU A 145 -26.57 -2.53 -10.46
CA LEU A 145 -27.69 -3.44 -10.72
C LEU A 145 -27.28 -4.53 -11.72
N LEU A 146 -26.59 -4.18 -12.80
CA LEU A 146 -26.08 -5.13 -13.79
C LEU A 146 -25.08 -6.12 -13.18
N VAL A 147 -24.16 -5.64 -12.35
CA VAL A 147 -23.18 -6.51 -11.67
C VAL A 147 -23.86 -7.44 -10.67
N LEU A 148 -24.84 -6.95 -9.90
CA LEU A 148 -25.59 -7.76 -8.94
C LEU A 148 -26.43 -8.84 -9.64
N LEU A 149 -27.16 -8.48 -10.70
CA LEU A 149 -27.93 -9.43 -11.50
C LEU A 149 -27.03 -10.48 -12.18
N GLY A 150 -25.84 -10.09 -12.63
CA GLY A 150 -24.86 -11.02 -13.21
C GLY A 150 -24.07 -11.84 -12.19
N SER A 151 -24.27 -11.66 -10.89
CA SER A 151 -23.56 -12.38 -9.82
C SER A 151 -24.39 -13.45 -9.13
N VAL A 152 -25.72 -13.48 -9.34
CA VAL A 152 -26.64 -14.44 -8.70
C VAL A 152 -27.31 -15.30 -9.77
N PRO A 153 -27.31 -16.64 -9.66
CA PRO A 153 -28.11 -17.48 -10.55
C PRO A 153 -29.60 -17.17 -10.34
N LEU A 154 -30.28 -16.70 -11.39
CA LEU A 154 -31.68 -16.32 -11.30
C LEU A 154 -32.53 -17.57 -11.09
N PHE A 155 -33.31 -17.56 -10.00
CA PHE A 155 -34.06 -18.69 -9.43
C PHE A 155 -35.04 -19.42 -10.38
N LEU A 156 -35.27 -18.88 -11.59
CA LEU A 156 -36.24 -19.38 -12.57
C LEU A 156 -35.69 -19.53 -14.01
N ILE A 157 -34.55 -18.93 -14.34
CA ILE A 157 -34.06 -18.82 -15.74
C ILE A 157 -32.70 -19.53 -15.92
N GLY A 158 -32.01 -19.88 -14.82
CA GLY A 158 -30.64 -20.37 -14.88
C GLY A 158 -29.64 -19.26 -15.18
N GLU A 159 -28.43 -19.63 -15.61
CA GLU A 159 -27.40 -18.66 -15.99
C GLU A 159 -27.75 -17.99 -17.32
N VAL A 160 -28.09 -16.70 -17.24
CA VAL A 160 -28.21 -15.85 -18.42
C VAL A 160 -26.83 -15.47 -18.93
N THR A 161 -26.31 -16.25 -19.89
CA THR A 161 -24.97 -16.09 -20.49
C THR A 161 -24.60 -14.63 -20.84
N PRO A 162 -25.49 -13.80 -21.42
CA PRO A 162 -25.16 -12.41 -21.74
C PRO A 162 -24.89 -11.54 -20.49
N LEU A 163 -25.61 -11.76 -19.39
CA LEU A 163 -25.41 -11.00 -18.15
C LEU A 163 -24.11 -11.40 -17.46
N THR A 164 -23.81 -12.70 -17.42
CA THR A 164 -22.55 -13.21 -16.85
C THR A 164 -21.35 -12.69 -17.65
N ALA A 165 -21.45 -12.65 -18.99
CA ALA A 165 -20.43 -12.09 -19.87
C ALA A 165 -20.25 -10.57 -19.69
N LEU A 166 -21.34 -9.83 -19.52
CA LEU A 166 -21.27 -8.39 -19.25
C LEU A 166 -20.65 -8.09 -17.89
N ARG A 167 -21.01 -8.87 -16.85
CA ARG A 167 -20.42 -8.79 -15.52
C ARG A 167 -18.93 -9.13 -15.55
N SER A 168 -18.52 -10.17 -16.27
CA SER A 168 -17.11 -10.52 -16.38
C SER A 168 -16.33 -9.43 -17.10
N TRP A 169 -16.85 -8.87 -18.20
CA TRP A 169 -16.24 -7.74 -18.90
C TRP A 169 -16.10 -6.51 -17.99
N LEU A 170 -17.16 -6.12 -17.27
CA LEU A 170 -17.12 -5.01 -16.30
C LEU A 170 -16.05 -5.23 -15.21
N SER A 171 -15.95 -6.45 -14.68
CA SER A 171 -14.99 -6.77 -13.62
C SER A 171 -13.55 -6.89 -14.12
N GLN A 172 -13.32 -7.31 -15.36
CA GLN A 172 -11.97 -7.59 -15.87
C GLN A 172 -11.38 -6.42 -16.66
N VAL A 173 -12.23 -5.55 -17.22
CA VAL A 173 -11.78 -4.43 -18.04
C VAL A 173 -11.86 -3.11 -17.24
N PRO A 174 -13.02 -2.46 -17.02
CA PRO A 174 -13.09 -1.21 -16.24
C PRO A 174 -12.56 -1.31 -14.81
N ALA A 175 -12.94 -2.34 -14.05
CA ALA A 175 -12.55 -2.41 -12.64
C ALA A 175 -11.04 -2.66 -12.48
N VAL A 176 -10.46 -3.55 -13.28
CA VAL A 176 -9.01 -3.76 -13.31
C VAL A 176 -8.29 -2.52 -13.84
N ALA A 177 -8.84 -1.82 -14.84
CA ALA A 177 -8.29 -0.56 -15.33
C ALA A 177 -8.27 0.51 -14.23
N GLY A 178 -9.33 0.61 -13.42
CA GLY A 178 -9.38 1.49 -12.25
C GLY A 178 -8.34 1.14 -11.18
N ALA A 179 -8.23 -0.15 -10.84
CA ALA A 179 -7.22 -0.64 -9.88
C ALA A 179 -5.78 -0.35 -10.37
N ARG A 180 -5.50 -0.62 -11.65
CA ARG A 180 -4.22 -0.28 -12.27
C ARG A 180 -3.99 1.23 -12.32
N GLY A 181 -5.04 2.02 -12.60
CA GLY A 181 -5.00 3.48 -12.57
C GLY A 181 -4.61 4.02 -11.19
N LEU A 182 -5.14 3.43 -10.11
CA LEU A 182 -4.73 3.75 -8.74
C LEU A 182 -3.26 3.41 -8.49
N LEU A 183 -2.81 2.22 -8.89
CA LEU A 183 -1.41 1.82 -8.76
C LEU A 183 -0.46 2.75 -9.54
N LEU A 184 -0.85 3.13 -10.76
CA LEU A 184 -0.12 4.12 -11.56
C LEU A 184 -0.13 5.50 -10.89
N GLY A 185 -1.25 5.91 -10.30
CA GLY A 185 -1.35 7.16 -9.54
C GLY A 185 -0.41 7.18 -8.34
N VAL A 186 -0.34 6.08 -7.59
CA VAL A 186 0.62 5.93 -6.48
C VAL A 186 2.06 6.00 -6.99
N ALA A 187 2.38 5.29 -8.08
CA ALA A 187 3.71 5.33 -8.68
C ALA A 187 4.08 6.73 -9.21
N LEU A 188 3.15 7.44 -9.85
CA LEU A 188 3.37 8.82 -10.30
C LEU A 188 3.53 9.77 -9.11
N GLY A 189 2.80 9.55 -8.01
CA GLY A 189 2.96 10.32 -6.77
C GLY A 189 4.34 10.14 -6.13
N THR A 190 4.87 8.91 -6.10
CA THR A 190 6.23 8.65 -5.59
C THR A 190 7.29 9.25 -6.52
N ILE A 191 7.13 9.13 -7.85
CA ILE A 191 8.01 9.78 -8.83
C ILE A 191 7.98 11.31 -8.69
N ALA A 192 6.79 11.91 -8.54
CA ALA A 192 6.65 13.35 -8.38
C ALA A 192 7.37 13.85 -7.12
N THR A 193 7.28 13.09 -6.02
CA THR A 193 8.02 13.38 -4.77
C THR A 193 9.53 13.29 -5.00
N GLY A 194 10.00 12.24 -5.67
CA GLY A 194 11.41 12.11 -6.05
C GLY A 194 11.89 13.26 -6.93
N LEU A 195 11.12 13.64 -7.96
CA LEU A 195 11.47 14.73 -8.87
C LEU A 195 11.54 16.08 -8.16
N ARG A 196 10.64 16.38 -7.22
CA ARG A 196 10.73 17.61 -6.42
C ARG A 196 12.02 17.68 -5.60
N ILE A 197 12.47 16.56 -5.06
CA ILE A 197 13.77 16.46 -4.38
C ILE A 197 14.91 16.69 -5.38
N LEU A 198 14.87 16.06 -6.57
CA LEU A 198 15.89 16.23 -7.62
C LEU A 198 15.98 17.66 -8.17
N MET A 199 14.85 18.35 -8.25
CA MET A 199 14.79 19.76 -8.66
C MET A 199 15.19 20.72 -7.52
N GLY A 200 15.48 20.20 -6.32
CA GLY A 200 15.83 20.99 -5.14
C GLY A 200 14.68 21.83 -4.58
N VAL A 201 13.44 21.56 -5.01
CA VAL A 201 12.22 22.21 -4.51
C VAL A 201 11.96 21.75 -3.07
N ASP A 202 12.04 20.44 -2.85
CA ASP A 202 11.94 19.84 -1.52
C ASP A 202 13.35 19.58 -0.99
N ARG A 203 13.67 20.11 0.20
CA ARG A 203 14.98 19.93 0.85
C ARG A 203 14.88 18.84 1.92
N PRO A 204 15.39 17.63 1.67
CA PRO A 204 15.30 16.56 2.65
C PRO A 204 16.17 16.86 3.88
N TYR A 205 15.68 16.47 5.06
CA TYR A 205 16.39 16.59 6.36
C TYR A 205 16.65 18.01 6.88
N GLY A 206 15.98 19.03 6.33
CA GLY A 206 15.89 20.36 6.93
C GLY A 206 14.65 20.46 7.80
N GLY A 207 14.78 20.21 9.10
CA GLY A 207 13.73 20.54 10.07
C GLY A 207 13.39 22.03 10.07
#